data_AF-A0A830CYU1-F1
#
_entry.id   AF-A0A830CYU1-F1
#
_cell.length_a   1.000
_cell.length_b   1.000
_cell.length_c   1.000
_cell.angle_alpha   90.00
_cell.angle_beta   90.00
_cell.angle_gamma   90.00
#
_symmetry.space_group_name_H-M   'P 1'
#
loop_
_entity.id
_entity.type
_entity.pdbx_description
1 polymer ?
#
loop_
_entity_poly.entity_id
_entity_poly.type
_entity_poly.pdbx_seq_one_letter_code
_entity_poly.pdbx_strand_id
1 'polypeptide(L)' 'EQSSANKVLQETCNYIRNLHKEVDDLSERLSQLLSSIDADSPEAAIIRSLI' A
#
# COMPACT_ATOMS: atom_id res chain seq x y z
N GLU A 1 24.97 24.15 8.62
CA GLU A 1 24.43 23.35 7.49
C GLU A 1 24.02 21.93 7.88
N GLN A 2 24.66 21.26 8.86
CA GLN A 2 24.26 19.90 9.32
C GLN A 2 22.79 19.75 9.75
N SER A 3 22.19 20.80 10.33
CA SER A 3 20.80 20.78 10.82
C SER A 3 19.77 20.64 9.69
N SER A 4 20.01 21.23 8.50
CA SER A 4 19.07 21.13 7.37
C SER A 4 19.10 19.74 6.74
N ALA A 5 20.28 19.13 6.61
CA ALA A 5 20.42 17.76 6.11
C ALA A 5 19.71 16.74 7.03
N ASN A 6 19.87 16.88 8.35
CA ASN A 6 19.19 16.01 9.32
C ASN A 6 17.67 16.17 9.27
N LYS A 7 17.17 17.40 9.08
CA LYS A 7 15.73 17.66 8.94
C LYS A 7 15.15 16.99 7.69
N VAL A 8 15.82 17.15 6.54
CA VAL A 8 15.40 16.51 5.28
C VAL A 8 15.39 15.00 5.40
N LEU A 9 16.42 14.41 6.04
CA LEU A 9 16.47 12.97 6.28
C LEU A 9 15.31 12.49 7.16
N GLN A 10 15.02 13.22 8.25
CA GLN A 10 13.91 12.89 9.15
C GLN A 10 12.56 12.97 8.43
N GLU A 11 12.33 14.01 7.65
CA GLU A 11 11.12 14.17 6.84
C GLU A 11 10.98 13.04 5.82
N THR A 12 12.08 12.68 5.14
CA THR A 12 12.11 11.56 4.18
C THR A 12 11.79 10.23 4.86
N CYS A 13 12.40 9.95 6.02
CA CYS A 13 12.13 8.72 6.80
C CYS A 13 10.67 8.67 7.27
N ASN A 14 10.08 9.80 7.65
CA ASN A 14 8.68 9.87 8.03
C ASN A 14 7.75 9.64 6.83
N TYR A 15 8.07 10.23 5.68
CA TYR A 15 7.32 10.02 4.44
C TYR A 15 7.32 8.55 4.03
N ILE A 16 8.49 7.90 3.99
CA ILE A 16 8.62 6.46 3.70
C ILE A 16 7.77 5.63 4.66
N ARG A 17 7.82 5.93 5.96
CA ARG A 17 7.02 5.21 6.96
C ARG A 17 5.51 5.36 6.75
N ASN A 18 5.06 6.57 6.38
CA ASN A 18 3.65 6.80 6.10
C ASN A 18 3.22 6.11 4.80
N LEU A 19 4.05 6.17 3.76
CA LEU A 19 3.80 5.48 2.50
C LEU A 19 3.66 3.96 2.69
N HIS A 20 4.51 3.34 3.51
CA HIS A 20 4.36 1.92 3.84
C HIS A 20 3.01 1.61 4.49
N LYS A 21 2.55 2.44 5.43
CA LYS A 21 1.23 2.26 6.05
C LYS A 21 0.10 2.38 5.03
N GLU A 22 0.17 3.37 4.14
CA GLU A 22 -0.84 3.55 3.09
C GLU A 22 -0.89 2.35 2.13
N VAL A 23 0.26 1.76 1.82
CA VAL A 23 0.37 0.53 1.00
C VAL A 23 -0.21 -0.68 1.73
N ASP A 24 0.08 -0.82 3.02
CA ASP A 24 -0.45 -1.91 3.86
C ASP A 24 -1.98 -1.83 3.97
N ASP A 25 -2.51 -0.64 4.29
CA ASP A 25 -3.95 -0.38 4.39
C ASP A 25 -4.67 -0.63 3.05
N LEU A 26 -4.05 -0.21 1.93
CA LEU A 26 -4.60 -0.45 0.60
C LEU A 26 -4.60 -1.94 0.24
N SER A 27 -3.52 -2.66 0.59
CA SER A 27 -3.43 -4.11 0.36
C SER A 27 -4.47 -4.87 1.16
N GLU A 28 -4.70 -4.49 2.41
CA GLU A 28 -5.76 -5.09 3.24
C GLU A 28 -7.13 -4.83 2.63
N ARG A 29 -7.43 -3.59 2.26
CA ARG A 29 -8.72 -3.24 1.65
C ARG A 29 -8.95 -3.94 0.31
N LEU A 30 -7.92 -4.07 -0.52
CA LEU A 30 -7.98 -4.84 -1.76
C LEU A 30 -8.28 -6.32 -1.47
N SER A 31 -7.63 -6.90 -0.46
CA SER A 31 -7.86 -8.29 -0.05
C SER A 31 -9.30 -8.52 0.44
N GLN A 32 -9.86 -7.56 1.18
CA GLN A 32 -11.26 -7.60 1.63
C GLN A 32 -12.25 -7.46 0.46
N LEU A 33 -11.98 -6.57 -0.50
CA LEU A 33 -12.82 -6.46 -1.70
C LEU A 33 -12.78 -7.75 -2.50
N LEU A 34 -11.61 -8.38 -2.63
CA LEU A 34 -11.46 -9.67 -3.30
C LEU A 34 -12.22 -10.81 -2.61
N SER A 35 -12.23 -10.85 -1.28
CA SER A 35 -12.97 -11.88 -0.54
C SER A 35 -14.50 -11.68 -0.60
N SER A 36 -14.95 -10.45 -0.89
CA SER A 36 -16.37 -10.13 -1.08
C SER A 36 -16.89 -10.46 -2.48
N ILE A 37 -16.00 -10.59 -3.47
CA ILE A 37 -16.36 -10.99 -4.84
C ILE A 37 -16.55 -12.51 -4.85
N ASP A 38 -17.57 -12.97 -5.58
CA ASP A 38 -17.76 -14.40 -5.83
C ASP A 38 -16.47 -14.98 -6.43
N ALA A 39 -15.93 -16.03 -5.80
CA ALA A 39 -14.65 -16.61 -6.19
C ALA A 39 -14.65 -17.09 -7.65
N ASP A 40 -15.83 -17.42 -8.18
CA ASP A 40 -16.03 -17.89 -9.55
C ASP A 40 -16.35 -16.76 -10.55
N SER A 41 -16.36 -15.50 -10.12
CA SER A 41 -16.64 -14.37 -10.99
C SER A 41 -15.48 -14.09 -11.97
N PRO A 42 -15.77 -13.63 -13.20
CA PRO A 42 -14.74 -13.20 -14.16
C PRO A 42 -13.81 -12.11 -13.60
N GLU A 43 -14.33 -11.20 -12.78
CA GLU A 43 -13.59 -10.12 -12.13
C GLU A 43 -12.57 -10.67 -11.11
N ALA A 44 -12.96 -11.68 -10.32
CA ALA A 44 -12.04 -12.36 -9.40
C ALA A 44 -10.90 -13.07 -10.17
N ALA A 45 -11.19 -13.64 -11.34
CA ALA A 45 -10.18 -14.28 -12.19
C ALA A 45 -9.16 -13.27 -12.76
N ILE A 46 -9.61 -12.10 -13.19
CA ILE A 46 -8.73 -11.01 -13.65
C ILE A 46 -7.80 -10.58 -12.51
N ILE A 47 -8.34 -10.33 -11.31
CA ILE A 47 -7.51 -9.84 -10.20
C ILE A 47 -6.49 -10.89 -9.75
N ARG A 48 -6.85 -12.18 -9.69
CA ARG A 48 -5.89 -13.28 -9.41
C ARG A 48 -4.75 -13.37 -10.42
N SER A 49 -4.93 -12.89 -11.64
CA SER A 49 -3.86 -12.86 -12.67
C SER A 49 -2.90 -11.68 -12.53
N LEU A 50 -3.27 -10.66 -11.75
CA LEU A 50 -2.49 -9.44 -11.53
C LEU A 50 -1.63 -9.52 -10.25
N ILE A 51 -1.91 -10.49 -9.38
CA ILE A 51 -1.15 -10.82 -8.17
C ILE A 51 -0.14 -11.93 -8.51
#